data_AF-A1ZJI6-F1
#
_entry.id   AF-A1ZJI6-F1
#
_cell.length_a   1.000
_cell.length_b   1.000
_cell.length_c   1.000
_cell.angle_alpha   90.00
_cell.angle_beta   90.00
_cell.angle_gamma   90.00
#
_symmetry.space_group_name_H-M   'P 1'
#
loop_
_entity.id
_entity.type
_entity.pdbx_description
1 polymer ?
#
loop_
_entity_poly.entity_id
_entity_poly.type
_entity_poly.pdbx_seq_one_letter_code
_entity_poly.pdbx_strand_id
1 'polypeptide(L)'
;MTDQAKQKLQVAFEQELPSLDLSNCALTSMPVMLSEMPWLTKLNLSKNPFTNLDLTPFSCLPNMEVLYLESLQLNSFPETLQLLTKLKNLHLANNNIVKLDEMIDKLPNLTKLRNGVKINFYSLIKYFVARRGTAISSGY
;
A
#
# COMPACT_ATOMS: atom_id res chain seq x y z
N MET A 1 -13.74 -6.04 14.37
CA MET A 1 -13.11 -7.01 13.45
C MET A 1 -13.72 -8.38 13.65
N THR A 2 -13.86 -9.18 12.59
CA THR A 2 -14.37 -10.56 12.66
C THR A 2 -13.38 -11.52 13.33
N ASP A 3 -13.86 -12.66 13.85
CA ASP A 3 -12.97 -13.68 14.42
C ASP A 3 -12.06 -14.33 13.37
N GLN A 4 -12.54 -14.42 12.13
CA GLN A 4 -11.70 -14.81 10.99
C GLN A 4 -10.49 -13.88 10.81
N ALA A 5 -10.68 -12.56 10.96
CA ALA A 5 -9.59 -11.59 10.84
C ALA A 5 -8.53 -11.79 11.93
N LYS A 6 -8.98 -12.02 13.17
CA LYS A 6 -8.09 -12.30 14.31
C LYS A 6 -7.29 -13.58 14.08
N GLN A 7 -7.94 -14.64 13.61
CA GLN A 7 -7.26 -15.91 13.31
C GLN A 7 -6.20 -15.74 12.22
N LYS A 8 -6.53 -15.03 11.13
CA LYS A 8 -5.55 -14.75 10.06
C LYS A 8 -4.35 -13.94 10.56
N LEU A 9 -4.59 -12.92 11.39
CA LEU A 9 -3.52 -12.16 12.04
C LEU A 9 -2.64 -13.04 12.91
N GLN A 10 -3.25 -13.84 13.79
CA GLN A 10 -2.55 -14.73 14.71
C GLN A 10 -1.66 -15.72 13.96
N VAL A 11 -2.22 -16.42 12.97
CA VAL A 11 -1.48 -17.38 12.15
C VAL A 11 -0.34 -16.71 11.39
N ALA A 12 -0.58 -15.53 10.81
CA ALA A 12 0.45 -14.80 10.09
C ALA A 12 1.56 -14.28 11.01
N PHE A 13 1.22 -13.95 12.26
CA PHE A 13 2.18 -13.55 13.29
C PHE A 13 3.05 -14.75 13.74
N GLU A 14 2.41 -15.84 14.17
CA GLU A 14 3.10 -17.03 14.70
C GLU A 14 4.01 -17.72 13.69
N GLN A 15 3.64 -17.69 12.41
CA GLN A 15 4.41 -18.34 11.34
C GLN A 15 5.28 -17.36 10.54
N GLU A 16 5.37 -16.09 10.98
CA GLU A 16 6.10 -15.03 10.30
C GLU A 16 5.79 -14.94 8.79
N LEU A 17 4.51 -15.05 8.43
CA LEU A 17 4.12 -15.14 7.03
C LEU A 17 4.47 -13.83 6.31
N PRO A 18 5.08 -13.90 5.11
CA PRO A 18 5.45 -12.70 4.36
C PRO A 18 4.24 -12.00 3.72
N SER A 19 3.09 -12.68 3.65
CA SER A 19 1.86 -12.20 3.00
C SER A 19 0.67 -12.39 3.91
N LEU A 20 -0.13 -11.33 4.07
CA LEU A 20 -1.34 -11.33 4.89
C LEU A 20 -2.53 -10.74 4.11
N ASP A 21 -3.65 -11.49 4.08
CA ASP A 21 -4.89 -11.06 3.44
C ASP A 21 -6.01 -10.85 4.46
N LEU A 22 -6.24 -9.59 4.80
CA LEU A 22 -7.32 -9.12 5.65
C LEU A 22 -8.44 -8.46 4.85
N SER A 23 -8.56 -8.74 3.56
CA SER A 23 -9.66 -8.21 2.76
C SER A 23 -11.00 -8.75 3.20
N ASN A 24 -12.03 -7.90 3.14
CA ASN A 24 -13.41 -8.25 3.49
C ASN A 24 -13.56 -8.86 4.89
N CYS A 25 -12.83 -8.32 5.87
CA CYS A 25 -12.78 -8.82 7.24
C CYS A 25 -13.62 -7.98 8.22
N ALA A 26 -14.43 -7.05 7.71
CA ALA A 26 -15.17 -6.04 8.46
C ALA A 26 -14.26 -5.29 9.46
N LEU A 27 -13.07 -4.89 9.00
CA LEU A 27 -12.17 -4.03 9.75
C LEU A 27 -12.71 -2.59 9.74
N THR A 28 -12.93 -2.04 10.92
CA THR A 28 -13.31 -0.64 11.13
C THR A 28 -12.11 0.22 11.56
N SER A 29 -11.06 -0.42 12.06
CA SER A 29 -9.80 0.18 12.49
C SER A 29 -8.62 -0.75 12.17
N MET A 30 -7.42 -0.18 12.09
CA MET A 30 -6.21 -0.95 11.78
C MET A 30 -5.79 -1.83 12.96
N PRO A 31 -5.45 -3.12 12.73
CA PRO A 31 -4.98 -4.00 13.78
C PRO A 31 -3.60 -3.55 14.29
N VAL A 32 -3.49 -3.27 15.58
CA VAL A 32 -2.23 -2.83 16.23
C VAL A 32 -1.10 -3.87 16.05
N MET A 33 -1.45 -5.15 16.03
CA MET A 33 -0.51 -6.27 15.82
C MET A 33 0.25 -6.19 14.49
N LEU A 34 -0.25 -5.47 13.46
CA LEU A 34 0.50 -5.26 12.23
C LEU A 34 1.84 -4.55 12.47
N SER A 35 1.94 -3.71 13.50
CA SER A 35 3.18 -3.02 13.86
C SER A 35 4.27 -3.97 14.37
N GLU A 36 3.90 -5.20 14.75
CA GLU A 36 4.81 -6.23 15.25
C GLU A 36 5.22 -7.24 14.17
N MET A 37 4.86 -6.99 12.90
CA MET A 37 5.11 -7.90 11.78
C MET A 37 6.06 -7.29 10.72
N PRO A 38 7.31 -6.91 11.08
CA PRO A 38 8.21 -6.20 10.18
C PRO A 38 8.67 -7.02 8.96
N TRP A 39 8.45 -8.33 8.97
CA TRP A 39 8.73 -9.24 7.86
C TRP A 39 7.68 -9.19 6.74
N LEU A 40 6.51 -8.56 6.95
CA LEU A 40 5.47 -8.50 5.94
C LEU A 40 5.95 -7.77 4.69
N THR A 41 5.80 -8.44 3.55
CA THR A 41 6.10 -7.92 2.21
C THR A 41 4.85 -7.67 1.39
N LYS A 42 3.74 -8.33 1.73
CA LYS A 42 2.46 -8.19 1.04
C LYS A 42 1.30 -8.08 2.03
N LEU A 43 0.47 -7.06 1.86
CA LEU A 43 -0.70 -6.83 2.69
C LEU A 43 -1.92 -6.46 1.84
N ASN A 44 -3.03 -7.15 2.07
CA ASN A 44 -4.33 -6.81 1.49
C ASN A 44 -5.31 -6.38 2.58
N LEU A 45 -5.75 -5.13 2.54
CA LEU A 45 -6.75 -4.57 3.45
C LEU A 45 -8.05 -4.24 2.71
N SER A 46 -8.19 -4.59 1.43
CA SER A 46 -9.27 -4.14 0.56
C SER A 46 -10.66 -4.53 1.07
N LYS A 47 -11.69 -3.79 0.67
CA LYS A 47 -13.11 -4.08 1.00
C LYS A 47 -13.38 -4.13 2.51
N ASN A 48 -12.79 -3.22 3.27
CA ASN A 48 -13.07 -3.06 4.69
C ASN A 48 -13.74 -1.69 4.95
N PRO A 49 -14.73 -1.62 5.87
CA PRO A 49 -15.43 -0.39 6.21
C PRO A 49 -14.62 0.47 7.19
N PHE A 50 -13.38 0.83 6.84
CA PHE A 50 -12.58 1.72 7.69
C PHE A 50 -13.26 3.09 7.78
N THR A 51 -13.56 3.53 9.00
CA THR A 51 -14.13 4.86 9.22
C THR A 51 -13.07 5.94 9.08
N ASN A 52 -11.84 5.64 9.53
CA ASN A 52 -10.63 6.40 9.31
C ASN A 52 -9.48 5.39 9.20
N LEU A 53 -8.80 5.36 8.06
CA LEU A 53 -7.65 4.48 7.88
C LEU A 53 -6.44 5.11 8.58
N ASP A 54 -6.19 4.69 9.82
CA ASP A 54 -4.97 5.05 10.54
C ASP A 54 -3.78 4.26 10.00
N LEU A 55 -2.87 4.96 9.33
CA LEU A 55 -1.74 4.33 8.65
C LEU A 55 -0.45 4.35 9.47
N THR A 56 -0.53 4.71 10.76
CA THR A 56 0.60 4.65 11.69
C THR A 56 1.33 3.30 11.66
N PRO A 57 0.66 2.12 11.58
CA PRO A 57 1.34 0.83 11.53
C PRO A 57 2.28 0.65 10.32
N PHE A 58 2.07 1.38 9.22
CA PHE A 58 2.93 1.27 8.03
C PHE A 58 4.36 1.77 8.26
N SER A 59 4.58 2.59 9.29
CA SER A 59 5.93 2.98 9.71
C SER A 59 6.76 1.78 10.23
N CYS A 60 6.09 0.73 10.72
CA CYS A 60 6.72 -0.49 11.22
C CYS A 60 6.81 -1.61 10.17
N LEU A 61 6.47 -1.34 8.90
CA LEU A 61 6.44 -2.33 7.81
C LEU A 61 7.51 -2.02 6.74
N PRO A 62 8.81 -1.98 7.09
CA PRO A 62 9.87 -1.50 6.20
C PRO A 62 10.11 -2.39 4.97
N ASN A 63 9.60 -3.62 5.00
CA ASN A 63 9.76 -4.60 3.93
C ASN A 63 8.56 -4.69 2.97
N MET A 64 7.56 -3.82 3.12
CA MET A 64 6.35 -3.86 2.30
C MET A 64 6.67 -3.60 0.82
N GLU A 65 6.32 -4.55 -0.04
CA GLU A 65 6.50 -4.47 -1.50
C GLU A 65 5.17 -4.36 -2.25
N VAL A 66 4.11 -4.97 -1.71
CA VAL A 66 2.80 -5.05 -2.37
C VAL A 66 1.69 -4.69 -1.39
N LEU A 67 0.92 -3.66 -1.74
CA LEU A 67 -0.16 -3.16 -0.89
C LEU A 67 -1.47 -3.02 -1.66
N TYR A 68 -2.54 -3.62 -1.12
CA TYR A 68 -3.90 -3.50 -1.64
C TYR A 68 -4.80 -2.74 -0.67
N LEU A 69 -5.28 -1.58 -1.11
CA LEU A 69 -6.19 -0.66 -0.42
C LEU A 69 -7.40 -0.35 -1.32
N GLU A 70 -7.95 -1.37 -1.98
CA GLU A 70 -9.09 -1.18 -2.87
C GLU A 70 -10.41 -1.10 -2.08
N SER A 71 -11.34 -0.24 -2.51
CA SER A 71 -12.68 -0.13 -1.89
C SER A 71 -12.66 0.18 -0.39
N LEU A 72 -11.83 1.14 0.04
CA LEU A 72 -11.73 1.66 1.40
C LEU A 72 -12.29 3.08 1.57
N GLN A 73 -12.96 3.61 0.54
CA GLN A 73 -13.56 4.96 0.55
C GLN A 73 -12.56 6.10 0.84
N LEU A 74 -11.26 5.88 0.58
CA LEU A 74 -10.23 6.89 0.81
C LEU A 74 -10.50 8.14 -0.05
N ASN A 75 -10.57 9.30 0.58
CA ASN A 75 -10.80 10.60 -0.08
C ASN A 75 -9.49 11.27 -0.54
N SER A 76 -8.37 10.90 0.07
CA SER A 76 -7.04 11.42 -0.24
C SER A 76 -6.01 10.30 -0.27
N PHE A 77 -4.90 10.54 -0.97
CA PHE A 77 -3.74 9.67 -0.86
C PHE A 77 -3.11 9.85 0.52
N PRO A 78 -2.75 8.78 1.23
CA PRO A 78 -2.17 8.92 2.54
C PRO A 78 -0.65 9.14 2.49
N GLU A 79 -0.20 10.26 3.03
CA GLU A 79 1.22 10.64 3.00
C GLU A 79 2.13 9.63 3.70
N THR A 80 1.65 8.94 4.74
CA THR A 80 2.42 7.90 5.47
C THR A 80 2.86 6.73 4.59
N LEU A 81 2.21 6.50 3.43
CA LEU A 81 2.69 5.49 2.47
C LEU A 81 4.06 5.83 1.88
N GLN A 82 4.50 7.10 1.94
CA GLN A 82 5.86 7.49 1.53
C GLN A 82 6.97 6.79 2.33
N LEU A 83 6.64 6.31 3.54
CA LEU A 83 7.57 5.56 4.39
C LEU A 83 7.86 4.15 3.85
N LEU A 84 6.98 3.62 2.99
CA LEU A 84 7.13 2.32 2.38
C LEU A 84 8.10 2.40 1.20
N THR A 85 9.37 2.65 1.51
CA THR A 85 10.42 2.88 0.50
C THR A 85 10.61 1.68 -0.43
N LYS A 86 10.31 0.45 -0.01
CA LYS A 86 10.38 -0.76 -0.83
C LYS A 86 9.10 -1.07 -1.63
N LEU A 87 8.06 -0.24 -1.52
CA LEU A 87 6.78 -0.50 -2.18
C LEU A 87 6.92 -0.47 -3.70
N LYS A 88 6.60 -1.59 -4.34
CA LYS A 88 6.67 -1.79 -5.80
C LYS A 88 5.30 -1.76 -6.44
N ASN A 89 4.29 -2.31 -5.77
CA ASN A 89 2.94 -2.46 -6.31
C ASN A 89 1.92 -1.86 -5.34
N LEU A 90 1.15 -0.89 -5.81
CA LEU A 90 0.09 -0.24 -5.02
C LEU A 90 -1.25 -0.30 -5.76
N HIS A 91 -2.27 -0.75 -5.05
CA HIS A 91 -3.64 -0.85 -5.55
C HIS A 91 -4.58 0.04 -4.73
N LEU A 92 -5.19 1.03 -5.40
CA LEU A 92 -6.09 2.06 -4.85
C LEU A 92 -7.40 2.17 -5.63
N ALA A 93 -7.73 1.16 -6.45
CA ALA A 93 -8.97 1.16 -7.23
C ALA A 93 -10.21 1.24 -6.32
N ASN A 94 -11.29 1.84 -6.83
CA ASN A 94 -12.53 2.07 -6.07
C ASN A 94 -12.32 2.91 -4.79
N ASN A 95 -11.28 3.75 -4.83
CA ASN A 95 -11.04 5.01 -4.09
C ASN A 95 -12.05 6.14 -4.38
N ASN A 96 -12.16 7.12 -3.47
CA ASN A 96 -12.68 8.47 -3.72
C ASN A 96 -11.53 9.49 -3.86
N ILE A 97 -10.29 9.01 -4.06
CA ILE A 97 -9.08 9.84 -4.20
C ILE A 97 -9.24 10.67 -5.46
N VAL A 98 -9.11 12.00 -5.36
CA VAL A 98 -9.32 12.90 -6.52
C VAL A 98 -8.00 13.25 -7.23
N LYS A 99 -6.87 13.24 -6.51
CA LYS A 99 -5.55 13.61 -7.05
C LYS A 99 -4.46 12.68 -6.52
N LEU A 100 -3.57 12.27 -7.42
CA LEU A 100 -2.43 11.38 -7.12
C LEU A 100 -1.08 11.94 -7.58
N ASP A 101 -1.06 13.00 -8.40
CA ASP A 101 0.11 13.41 -9.19
C ASP A 101 1.36 13.71 -8.34
N GLU A 102 1.27 14.55 -7.30
CA GLU A 102 2.43 14.91 -6.45
C GLU A 102 2.84 13.80 -5.48
N MET A 103 1.95 12.85 -5.21
CA MET A 103 2.16 11.83 -4.18
C MET A 103 2.89 10.60 -4.71
N ILE A 104 2.76 10.31 -6.00
CA ILE A 104 3.43 9.17 -6.64
C ILE A 104 4.95 9.38 -6.65
N ASP A 105 5.42 10.62 -6.80
CA ASP A 105 6.84 11.01 -6.73
C ASP A 105 7.48 10.61 -5.40
N LYS A 106 6.71 10.61 -4.29
CA LYS A 106 7.16 10.25 -2.94
C LYS A 106 7.34 8.75 -2.71
N LEU A 107 6.98 7.89 -3.66
CA LEU A 107 7.15 6.43 -3.57
C LEU A 107 8.34 5.99 -4.45
N PRO A 108 9.59 5.95 -3.97
CA PRO A 108 10.81 5.85 -4.81
C PRO A 108 10.93 4.57 -5.66
N ASN A 109 10.26 3.48 -5.28
CA ASN A 109 10.40 2.18 -5.93
C ASN A 109 9.11 1.65 -6.58
N LEU A 110 8.05 2.47 -6.67
CA LEU A 110 6.80 2.04 -7.27
C LEU A 110 6.98 1.76 -8.77
N THR A 111 6.57 0.57 -9.19
CA THR A 111 6.63 0.10 -10.59
C THR A 111 5.24 -0.20 -11.16
N LYS A 112 4.26 -0.44 -10.30
CA LYS A 112 2.87 -0.71 -10.68
C LYS A 112 1.92 0.06 -9.77
N LEU A 113 1.06 0.86 -10.40
CA LEU A 113 -0.02 1.57 -9.72
C LEU A 113 -1.35 1.21 -10.39
N ARG A 114 -2.26 0.60 -9.63
CA ARG A 114 -3.65 0.41 -10.06
C ARG A 114 -4.51 1.38 -9.28
N ASN A 115 -5.15 2.32 -9.98
CA ASN A 115 -6.03 3.30 -9.36
C ASN A 115 -7.29 3.45 -10.23
N GLY A 116 -8.38 3.93 -9.64
CA GLY A 116 -9.66 4.16 -10.33
C GLY A 116 -9.88 5.62 -10.75
N VAL A 117 -8.87 6.48 -10.61
CA VAL A 117 -8.98 7.92 -10.79
C VAL A 117 -8.35 8.32 -12.11
N LYS A 118 -8.82 9.40 -12.73
CA LYS A 118 -8.08 10.03 -13.84
C LYS A 118 -6.80 10.66 -13.29
N ILE A 119 -5.70 9.93 -13.37
CA ILE A 119 -4.36 10.50 -13.18
C ILE A 119 -4.00 11.25 -14.45
N ASN A 120 -3.22 12.33 -14.31
CA ASN A 120 -2.59 12.93 -15.47
C ASN A 120 -1.62 11.90 -16.09
N PHE A 121 -1.98 11.37 -17.27
CA PHE A 121 -1.15 10.40 -17.99
C PHE A 121 0.27 10.92 -18.22
N TYR A 122 0.47 12.24 -18.40
CA TYR A 122 1.80 12.84 -18.51
C TYR A 122 2.60 12.65 -17.22
N SER A 123 2.02 12.93 -16.05
CA SER A 123 2.69 12.73 -14.75
C SER A 123 3.03 11.26 -14.52
N LEU A 124 2.11 10.35 -14.86
CA LEU A 124 2.31 8.91 -14.70
C LEU A 124 3.40 8.35 -15.64
N ILE A 125 3.36 8.76 -16.92
CA ILE A 125 4.37 8.35 -17.91
C ILE A 125 5.72 8.96 -17.54
N LYS A 126 5.79 10.26 -17.24
CA LYS A 126 7.02 10.94 -16.82
C LYS A 126 7.65 10.24 -15.64
N TYR A 127 6.85 9.89 -14.62
CA TYR A 127 7.31 9.15 -13.46
C TYR A 127 7.93 7.79 -13.81
N PHE A 128 7.20 6.94 -14.53
CA PHE A 128 7.69 5.60 -14.87
C PHE A 128 8.85 5.64 -15.88
N VAL A 129 8.88 6.60 -16.79
CA VAL A 129 9.99 6.80 -17.73
C VAL A 129 11.23 7.28 -17.01
N ALA A 130 11.12 8.27 -16.10
CA ALA A 130 12.25 8.78 -15.32
C ALA A 130 12.97 7.67 -14.55
N ARG A 131 12.24 6.63 -14.10
CA ARG A 131 12.83 5.50 -13.37
C ARG A 131 13.23 4.30 -14.21
N ARG A 132 12.73 4.19 -15.45
CA ARG A 132 13.26 3.22 -16.42
C ARG A 132 14.54 3.73 -17.08
N GLY A 133 14.71 5.05 -17.17
CA GLY A 133 15.87 5.71 -17.78
C GLY A 133 17.13 5.78 -16.91
N THR A 134 17.06 5.53 -15.61
CA THR A 134 18.22 5.56 -14.70
C THR A 134 19.05 4.27 -14.70
N ALA A 135 18.75 3.30 -15.58
CA ALA A 135 19.49 2.04 -15.69
C ALA A 135 20.58 2.02 -16.77
N ILE A 136 20.88 3.16 -17.44
CA ILE A 136 21.92 3.23 -18.47
C ILE A 136 22.72 4.53 -18.29
N SER A 137 24.06 4.42 -18.23
CA SER A 137 25.09 5.46 -18.00
C SER A 137 25.34 5.77 -16.53
N SER A 138 26.51 5.51 -15.93
CA SER A 138 27.86 5.68 -16.48
C SER A 138 28.78 4.47 -16.22
N GLY A 139 29.27 3.88 -17.31
CA GLY A 139 30.33 2.90 -17.30
C GLY A 139 31.07 2.95 -18.62
N TYR A 140 31.60 4.14 -18.97
CA TYR A 140 32.71 4.37 -19.90
C TYR A 140 33.33 5.72 -19.54
#